data_AF-A0A834ZWN2-F1
#
_entry.id   AF-A0A834ZWN2-F1
#
_cell.length_a   1.000
_cell.length_b   1.000
_cell.length_c   1.000
_cell.angle_alpha   90.00
_cell.angle_beta   90.00
_cell.angle_gamma   90.00
#
_symmetry.space_group_name_H-M   'P 1'
#
loop_
_entity.id
_entity.type
_entity.pdbx_description
1 polymer ?
#
loop_
_entity_poly.entity_id
_entity_poly.type
_entity_poly.pdbx_seq_one_letter_code
_entity_poly.pdbx_strand_id
1 'polypeptide(L)'
;MFLSKPCSLALPPDSPLRAADPQYEGIKRFLLTLLLFYSKQSKAIRGANVVYDRITSQVDTPAIYDVFQLEKTFKTTFSLLVLHMWLVLRRLKEEGKDGVKFGQYIYEMYNHDVELRVSKAGVNLLLIKWMKELEKIFYGNIVKYDAAISPEARQDDLVNVIWRNIYAEEGSEALDAAAAPAVQALARYTRREATCLSLTDKDAMFSGNFKFTTLLPATPGPGPSPSPSPKKPAR
;
A
#
# COMPACT_ATOMS: atom_id res chain seq x y z
N MET A 1 -8.39 5.82 15.33
CA MET A 1 -7.63 4.68 14.76
C MET A 1 -6.14 4.98 14.82
N PHE A 2 -5.30 3.99 15.10
CA PHE A 2 -3.81 4.08 15.15
C PHE A 2 -3.16 4.76 16.36
N LEU A 3 -3.69 4.57 17.58
CA LEU A 3 -3.14 5.17 18.81
C LEU A 3 -1.96 4.40 19.42
N SER A 4 -1.72 3.17 18.98
CA SER A 4 -0.54 2.39 19.39
C SER A 4 0.74 2.98 18.84
N LYS A 5 1.81 2.98 19.65
CA LYS A 5 3.15 3.40 19.22
C LYS A 5 3.55 2.70 17.90
N PRO A 6 4.20 3.40 16.97
CA PRO A 6 4.81 2.78 15.80
C PRO A 6 5.77 1.64 16.20
N CYS A 7 5.76 0.55 15.44
CA CYS A 7 6.62 -0.61 15.65
C CYS A 7 6.99 -1.21 14.28
N SER A 8 7.96 -2.12 14.25
CA SER A 8 8.29 -2.87 13.03
C SER A 8 7.04 -3.55 12.44
N LEU A 9 6.95 -3.57 11.11
CA LEU A 9 5.94 -4.31 10.34
C LEU A 9 6.40 -5.72 9.97
N ALA A 10 7.61 -6.13 10.39
CA ALA A 10 8.13 -7.46 10.15
C ALA A 10 7.15 -8.52 10.69
N LEU A 11 6.89 -9.53 9.86
CA LEU A 11 6.09 -10.67 10.28
C LEU A 11 6.87 -11.47 11.35
N PRO A 12 6.20 -11.93 12.42
CA PRO A 12 6.81 -12.85 13.39
C PRO A 12 7.40 -14.09 12.69
N PRO A 13 8.51 -14.68 13.17
CA PRO A 13 9.16 -15.84 12.54
C PRO A 13 8.24 -17.05 12.31
N ASP A 14 7.23 -17.23 13.16
CA ASP A 14 6.23 -18.29 13.15
C ASP A 14 4.97 -17.95 12.33
N SER A 15 4.91 -16.76 11.74
CA SER A 15 3.73 -16.33 10.98
C SER A 15 3.53 -17.18 9.71
N PRO A 16 2.32 -17.71 9.48
CA PRO A 16 2.02 -18.50 8.27
C PRO A 16 2.03 -17.64 6.99
N LEU A 17 2.03 -16.31 7.14
CA LEU A 17 2.09 -15.40 6.02
C LEU A 17 3.52 -15.20 5.51
N ARG A 18 4.56 -15.70 6.20
CA ARG A 18 5.94 -15.50 5.76
C ARG A 18 6.19 -16.15 4.41
N ALA A 19 6.86 -15.42 3.53
CA ALA A 19 7.43 -16.00 2.32
C ALA A 19 8.66 -16.84 2.69
N ALA A 20 8.64 -18.10 2.27
CA ALA A 20 9.78 -19.00 2.36
C ALA A 20 10.37 -19.19 0.96
N ASP A 21 11.68 -18.98 0.84
CA ASP A 21 12.40 -19.41 -0.36
C ASP A 21 12.45 -20.95 -0.36
N PRO A 22 11.94 -21.63 -1.40
CA PRO A 22 11.93 -23.09 -1.42
C PRO A 22 13.36 -23.62 -1.43
N GLN A 23 13.71 -24.42 -0.43
CA GLN A 23 14.99 -25.11 -0.35
C GLN A 23 14.85 -26.51 -0.96
N TYR A 24 15.39 -26.69 -2.16
CA TYR A 24 15.46 -28.00 -2.80
C TYR A 24 16.79 -28.68 -2.46
N GLU A 25 16.77 -30.01 -2.37
CA GLU A 25 17.96 -30.84 -2.08
C GLU A 25 18.37 -31.74 -3.25
N GLY A 26 19.57 -32.34 -3.16
CA GLY A 26 20.08 -33.32 -4.12
C GLY A 26 20.20 -32.84 -5.57
N ILE A 27 19.87 -33.71 -6.52
CA ILE A 27 19.99 -33.44 -7.96
C ILE A 27 19.14 -32.23 -8.38
N LYS A 28 17.96 -32.04 -7.77
CA LYS A 28 17.09 -30.90 -8.05
C LYS A 28 17.77 -29.58 -7.66
N ARG A 29 18.47 -29.53 -6.52
CA ARG A 29 19.28 -28.37 -6.12
C ARG A 29 20.38 -28.09 -7.13
N PHE A 30 21.08 -29.12 -7.57
CA PHE A 30 22.18 -29.01 -8.54
C PHE A 30 21.67 -28.44 -9.87
N LEU A 31 20.58 -29.00 -10.42
CA LEU A 31 19.96 -28.53 -11.67
C LEU A 31 19.47 -27.08 -11.56
N LEU A 32 18.76 -26.73 -10.47
CA LEU A 32 18.28 -25.35 -10.26
C LEU A 32 19.44 -24.36 -10.07
N THR A 33 20.54 -24.79 -9.45
CA THR A 33 21.75 -23.97 -9.34
C THR A 33 22.35 -23.70 -10.71
N LEU A 34 22.43 -24.71 -11.59
CA LEU A 34 22.90 -24.56 -12.97
C LEU A 34 22.00 -23.60 -13.77
N LEU A 35 20.68 -23.67 -13.55
CA LEU A 35 19.68 -22.77 -14.14
C LEU A 35 19.58 -21.40 -13.46
N LEU A 36 20.57 -21.02 -12.64
CA LEU A 36 20.68 -19.72 -11.97
C LEU A 36 19.54 -19.38 -10.99
N PHE A 37 18.72 -20.34 -10.58
CA PHE A 37 17.58 -20.14 -9.67
C PHE A 37 17.99 -19.52 -8.32
N TYR A 38 19.20 -19.86 -7.85
CA TYR A 38 19.78 -19.35 -6.60
C TYR A 38 20.67 -18.12 -6.79
N SER A 39 20.72 -17.55 -8.00
CA SER A 39 21.46 -16.31 -8.26
C SER A 39 20.90 -15.16 -7.42
N LYS A 40 21.74 -14.15 -7.14
CA LYS A 40 21.32 -12.95 -6.40
C LYS A 40 20.14 -12.24 -7.09
N GLN A 41 20.15 -12.20 -8.42
CA GLN A 41 19.08 -11.60 -9.21
C GLN A 41 17.77 -12.39 -9.10
N SER A 42 17.80 -13.72 -9.27
CA SER A 42 16.58 -14.54 -9.16
C SER A 42 15.95 -14.47 -7.77
N LYS A 43 16.76 -14.44 -6.71
CA LYS A 43 16.30 -14.21 -5.33
C LYS A 43 15.66 -12.83 -5.17
N ALA A 44 16.32 -11.78 -5.68
CA ALA A 44 15.80 -10.41 -5.62
C ALA A 44 14.45 -10.28 -6.36
N ILE A 45 14.28 -10.91 -7.52
CA ILE A 45 13.01 -10.89 -8.26
C ILE A 45 11.91 -11.60 -7.45
N ARG A 46 12.19 -12.74 -6.82
CA ARG A 46 11.20 -13.41 -5.95
C ARG A 46 10.83 -12.56 -4.74
N GLY A 47 11.81 -11.96 -4.08
CA GLY A 47 11.58 -11.03 -2.97
C GLY A 47 10.71 -9.84 -3.41
N ALA A 48 11.02 -9.24 -4.56
CA ALA A 48 10.25 -8.13 -5.12
C ALA A 48 8.80 -8.52 -5.42
N ASN A 49 8.55 -9.72 -5.95
CA ASN A 49 7.18 -10.24 -6.15
C ASN A 49 6.42 -10.29 -4.83
N VAL A 50 7.02 -10.86 -3.77
CA VAL A 50 6.37 -10.93 -2.45
C VAL A 50 6.10 -9.53 -1.89
N VAL A 51 7.04 -8.60 -2.03
CA VAL A 51 6.86 -7.21 -1.59
C VAL A 51 5.71 -6.55 -2.33
N TYR A 52 5.64 -6.73 -3.65
CA TYR A 52 4.56 -6.18 -4.45
C TYR A 52 3.20 -6.80 -4.08
N ASP A 53 3.17 -8.10 -3.80
CA ASP A 53 1.97 -8.78 -3.28
C ASP A 53 1.51 -8.20 -1.94
N ARG A 54 2.42 -7.73 -1.07
CA ARG A 54 2.03 -7.01 0.18
C ARG A 54 1.34 -5.69 -0.11
N ILE A 55 1.82 -4.97 -1.13
CA ILE A 55 1.25 -3.69 -1.54
C ILE A 55 -0.17 -3.91 -2.09
N THR A 56 -0.32 -4.81 -3.06
CA THR A 56 -1.62 -5.09 -3.68
C THR A 56 -2.60 -5.70 -2.68
N SER A 57 -2.16 -6.63 -1.82
CA SER A 57 -3.01 -7.20 -0.77
C SER A 57 -3.58 -6.13 0.17
N GLN A 58 -2.80 -5.10 0.52
CA GLN A 58 -3.27 -4.00 1.35
C GLN A 58 -4.26 -3.11 0.59
N VAL A 59 -3.94 -2.74 -0.65
CA VAL A 59 -4.75 -1.82 -1.47
C VAL A 59 -6.06 -2.46 -1.96
N ASP A 60 -6.08 -3.76 -2.21
CA ASP A 60 -7.27 -4.45 -2.71
C ASP A 60 -8.21 -4.92 -1.58
N THR A 61 -7.79 -4.81 -0.31
CA THR A 61 -8.61 -5.13 0.87
C THR A 61 -9.80 -4.15 1.01
N PRO A 62 -11.06 -4.61 1.11
CA PRO A 62 -12.22 -3.72 1.22
C PRO A 62 -12.14 -2.69 2.36
N ALA A 63 -11.58 -3.10 3.51
CA ALA A 63 -11.48 -2.26 4.70
C ALA A 63 -10.72 -0.94 4.47
N ILE A 64 -9.79 -0.86 3.50
CA ILE A 64 -9.08 0.40 3.22
C ILE A 64 -10.02 1.46 2.65
N TYR A 65 -10.98 1.05 1.83
CA TYR A 65 -11.98 1.93 1.24
C TYR A 65 -13.00 2.37 2.29
N ASP A 66 -13.45 1.44 3.13
CA ASP A 66 -14.43 1.74 4.19
C ASP A 66 -13.86 2.67 5.27
N VAL A 67 -12.65 2.35 5.78
CA VAL A 67 -12.02 3.10 6.86
C VAL A 67 -11.67 4.52 6.44
N PHE A 68 -11.26 4.71 5.18
CA PHE A 68 -10.87 6.00 4.64
C PHE A 68 -11.96 6.68 3.81
N GLN A 69 -13.19 6.15 3.82
CA GLN A 69 -14.35 6.69 3.10
C GLN A 69 -14.06 6.98 1.62
N LEU A 70 -13.41 6.03 0.95
CA LEU A 70 -13.09 6.10 -0.47
C LEU A 70 -14.07 5.23 -1.26
N GLU A 71 -14.59 5.76 -2.36
CA GLU A 71 -15.26 4.91 -3.35
C GLU A 71 -14.22 4.03 -4.04
N LYS A 72 -14.52 2.75 -4.26
CA LYS A 72 -13.62 1.84 -4.98
C LYS A 72 -13.72 2.06 -6.49
N THR A 73 -12.90 2.97 -6.99
CA THR A 73 -12.75 3.31 -8.41
C THR A 73 -11.32 3.04 -8.87
N PHE A 74 -11.07 3.06 -10.19
CA PHE A 74 -9.71 2.98 -10.72
C PHE A 74 -8.82 4.10 -10.18
N LYS A 75 -9.34 5.35 -10.14
CA LYS A 75 -8.64 6.53 -9.64
C LYS A 75 -8.18 6.33 -8.20
N THR A 76 -9.08 5.97 -7.29
CA THR A 76 -8.75 5.79 -5.87
C THR A 76 -7.84 4.60 -5.64
N THR A 77 -8.09 3.48 -6.33
CA THR A 77 -7.21 2.29 -6.28
C THR A 77 -5.79 2.62 -6.74
N PHE A 78 -5.65 3.32 -7.87
CA PHE A 78 -4.37 3.76 -8.40
C PHE A 78 -3.66 4.70 -7.41
N SER A 79 -4.35 5.72 -6.88
CA SER A 79 -3.75 6.62 -5.90
C SER A 79 -3.27 5.90 -4.63
N LEU A 80 -4.01 4.90 -4.15
CA LEU A 80 -3.59 4.04 -3.03
C LEU A 80 -2.38 3.16 -3.40
N LEU A 81 -2.32 2.60 -4.61
CA LEU A 81 -1.14 1.89 -5.11
C LEU A 81 0.09 2.80 -5.13
N VAL A 82 -0.02 4.01 -5.68
CA VAL A 82 1.08 4.99 -5.71
C VAL A 82 1.55 5.33 -4.29
N LEU A 83 0.62 5.55 -3.35
CA LEU A 83 0.96 5.84 -1.96
C LEU A 83 1.76 4.71 -1.29
N HIS A 84 1.32 3.46 -1.45
CA HIS A 84 1.99 2.30 -0.84
C HIS A 84 3.31 1.95 -1.55
N MET A 85 3.38 2.12 -2.87
CA MET A 85 4.64 2.05 -3.62
C MET A 85 5.64 3.08 -3.12
N TRP A 86 5.22 4.34 -2.93
CA TRP A 86 6.08 5.39 -2.40
C TRP A 86 6.61 5.04 -1.01
N LEU A 87 5.75 4.57 -0.08
CA LEU A 87 6.15 4.15 1.27
C LEU A 87 7.28 3.10 1.23
N VAL A 88 7.12 2.07 0.38
CA VAL A 88 8.10 0.98 0.24
C VAL A 88 9.39 1.46 -0.43
N LEU A 89 9.29 2.19 -1.55
CA LEU A 89 10.45 2.68 -2.29
C LEU A 89 11.27 3.68 -1.46
N ARG A 90 10.60 4.54 -0.68
CA ARG A 90 11.25 5.46 0.26
C ARG A 90 12.07 4.70 1.28
N ARG A 91 11.51 3.66 1.90
CA ARG A 91 12.23 2.82 2.87
C ARG A 91 13.39 2.08 2.23
N LEU A 92 13.21 1.51 1.05
CA LEU A 92 14.27 0.79 0.33
C LEU A 92 15.43 1.71 -0.07
N LYS A 93 15.17 2.97 -0.41
CA LYS A 93 16.22 3.94 -0.76
C LYS A 93 17.25 4.14 0.36
N GLU A 94 16.86 3.95 1.61
CA GLU A 94 17.77 4.02 2.78
C GLU A 94 18.80 2.88 2.78
N GLU A 95 18.57 1.80 2.04
CA GLU A 95 19.46 0.65 1.88
C GLU A 95 20.50 0.84 0.74
N GLY A 96 20.61 2.07 0.24
CA GLY A 96 21.59 2.47 -0.77
C GLY A 96 21.37 1.82 -2.13
N LYS A 97 22.47 1.49 -2.83
CA LYS A 97 22.43 0.97 -4.20
C LYS A 97 21.65 -0.33 -4.32
N ASP A 98 21.73 -1.21 -3.31
CA ASP A 98 21.00 -2.47 -3.30
C ASP A 98 19.50 -2.24 -3.22
N GLY A 99 19.07 -1.31 -2.36
CA GLY A 99 17.67 -0.93 -2.22
C GLY A 99 17.09 -0.27 -3.46
N VAL A 100 17.86 0.61 -4.12
CA VAL A 100 17.47 1.21 -5.42
C VAL A 100 17.29 0.13 -6.49
N LYS A 101 18.25 -0.80 -6.60
CA LYS A 101 18.17 -1.90 -7.56
C LYS A 101 16.99 -2.83 -7.27
N PHE A 102 16.73 -3.13 -6.01
CA PHE A 102 15.59 -3.96 -5.61
C PHE A 102 14.25 -3.25 -5.88
N GLY A 103 14.16 -1.95 -5.59
CA GLY A 103 13.02 -1.10 -5.90
C GLY A 103 12.67 -1.07 -7.38
N GLN A 104 13.66 -1.15 -8.27
CA GLN A 104 13.44 -1.24 -9.73
C GLN A 104 12.64 -2.50 -10.11
N TYR A 105 12.93 -3.66 -9.51
CA TYR A 105 12.15 -4.88 -9.77
C TYR A 105 10.69 -4.74 -9.31
N ILE A 106 10.46 -4.07 -8.16
CA ILE A 106 9.09 -3.81 -7.68
C ILE A 106 8.38 -2.83 -8.61
N TYR A 107 9.07 -1.79 -9.10
CA TYR A 107 8.51 -0.83 -10.06
C TYR A 107 8.13 -1.48 -11.39
N GLU A 108 8.93 -2.43 -11.89
CA GLU A 108 8.60 -3.20 -13.10
C GLU A 108 7.32 -4.02 -12.93
N MET A 109 7.16 -4.68 -11.77
CA MET A 109 5.94 -5.44 -11.43
C MET A 109 4.73 -4.51 -11.31
N TYR A 110 4.90 -3.37 -10.66
CA TYR A 110 3.89 -2.33 -10.56
C TYR A 110 3.42 -1.82 -11.93
N ASN A 111 4.35 -1.53 -12.84
CA ASN A 111 3.98 -1.06 -14.18
C ASN A 111 3.18 -2.11 -14.94
N HIS A 112 3.58 -3.38 -14.86
CA HIS A 112 2.85 -4.46 -15.50
C HIS A 112 1.43 -4.62 -14.92
N ASP A 113 1.26 -4.57 -13.60
CA ASP A 113 -0.07 -4.62 -12.97
C ASP A 113 -0.93 -3.41 -13.36
N VAL A 114 -0.38 -2.20 -13.36
CA VAL A 114 -1.10 -0.99 -13.79
C VAL A 114 -1.54 -1.10 -15.25
N GLU A 115 -0.67 -1.59 -16.14
CA GLU A 115 -1.02 -1.85 -17.54
C GLU A 115 -2.22 -2.81 -17.65
N LEU A 116 -2.19 -3.92 -16.89
CA LEU A 116 -3.30 -4.88 -16.84
C LEU A 116 -4.58 -4.25 -16.28
N ARG A 117 -4.49 -3.41 -15.24
CA ARG A 117 -5.65 -2.71 -14.66
C ARG A 117 -6.26 -1.71 -15.64
N VAL A 118 -5.43 -0.97 -16.38
CA VAL A 118 -5.87 -0.01 -17.43
C VAL A 118 -6.56 -0.76 -18.58
N SER A 119 -5.97 -1.86 -19.05
CA SER A 119 -6.56 -2.68 -20.10
C SER A 119 -7.93 -3.25 -19.68
N LYS A 120 -8.04 -3.75 -18.43
CA LYS A 120 -9.31 -4.22 -17.85
C LYS A 120 -10.36 -3.12 -17.69
N ALA A 121 -9.95 -1.87 -17.50
CA ALA A 121 -10.85 -0.72 -17.46
C ALA A 121 -11.36 -0.29 -18.86
N GLY A 122 -11.00 -1.02 -19.93
CA GLY A 122 -11.49 -0.80 -21.29
C GLY A 122 -10.66 0.16 -22.13
N VAL A 123 -9.48 0.56 -21.66
CA VAL A 123 -8.63 1.58 -22.30
C VAL A 123 -7.51 0.91 -23.10
N ASN A 124 -7.85 0.31 -24.25
CA ASN A 124 -6.87 -0.41 -25.09
C ASN A 124 -6.27 0.46 -26.21
N LEU A 125 -7.08 1.32 -26.84
CA LEU A 125 -6.66 2.11 -28.02
C LEU A 125 -5.63 3.21 -27.71
N LEU A 126 -5.49 3.60 -26.44
CA LEU A 126 -4.60 4.68 -25.99
C LEU A 126 -3.70 4.26 -24.82
N LEU A 127 -3.47 2.96 -24.64
CA LEU A 127 -2.74 2.40 -23.49
C LEU A 127 -1.39 3.09 -23.27
N ILE A 128 -0.60 3.28 -24.34
CA ILE A 128 0.72 3.94 -24.25
C ILE A 128 0.61 5.39 -23.74
N LYS A 129 -0.41 6.13 -24.19
CA LYS A 129 -0.63 7.52 -23.74
C LYS A 129 -1.03 7.54 -22.27
N TRP A 130 -1.96 6.67 -21.88
CA TRP A 130 -2.39 6.54 -20.49
C TRP A 130 -1.27 6.11 -19.57
N MET A 131 -0.45 5.13 -19.96
CA MET A 131 0.70 4.70 -19.15
C MET A 131 1.70 5.84 -18.91
N LYS A 132 1.97 6.69 -19.92
CA LYS A 132 2.82 7.88 -19.75
C LYS A 132 2.21 8.91 -18.80
N GLU A 133 0.90 9.11 -18.84
CA GLU A 133 0.19 10.01 -17.93
C GLU A 133 0.23 9.47 -16.49
N LEU A 134 -0.04 8.18 -16.30
CA LEU A 134 0.02 7.52 -14.99
C LEU A 134 1.45 7.53 -14.42
N GLU A 135 2.47 7.33 -15.25
CA GLU A 135 3.88 7.45 -14.85
C GLU A 135 4.22 8.87 -14.37
N LYS A 136 3.76 9.90 -15.09
CA LYS A 136 3.91 11.30 -14.65
C LYS A 136 3.23 11.55 -13.31
N ILE A 137 2.02 11.02 -13.12
CA ILE A 137 1.29 11.12 -11.84
C ILE A 137 2.06 10.41 -10.72
N PHE A 138 2.60 9.22 -10.98
CA PHE A 138 3.40 8.45 -10.02
C PHE A 138 4.61 9.24 -9.51
N TYR A 139 5.48 9.71 -10.41
CA TYR A 139 6.67 10.47 -10.01
C TYR A 139 6.33 11.83 -9.39
N GLY A 140 5.31 12.50 -9.91
CA GLY A 140 4.82 13.75 -9.32
C GLY A 140 4.33 13.56 -7.88
N ASN A 141 3.68 12.43 -7.58
CA ASN A 141 3.23 12.09 -6.24
C ASN A 141 4.38 11.74 -5.30
N ILE A 142 5.39 10.99 -5.76
CA ILE A 142 6.59 10.68 -4.95
C ILE A 142 7.22 11.97 -4.41
N VAL A 143 7.44 12.95 -5.28
CA VAL A 143 8.04 14.24 -4.89
C VAL A 143 7.16 14.98 -3.88
N LYS A 144 5.84 15.02 -4.11
CA LYS A 144 4.89 15.68 -3.19
C LYS A 144 4.85 14.98 -1.82
N TYR A 145 4.83 13.65 -1.79
CA TYR A 145 4.81 12.90 -0.53
C TYR A 145 6.12 13.03 0.24
N ASP A 146 7.27 12.96 -0.44
CA ASP A 146 8.59 13.16 0.18
C ASP A 146 8.70 14.56 0.82
N ALA A 147 8.26 15.60 0.11
CA ALA A 147 8.23 16.96 0.64
C ALA A 147 7.28 17.10 1.84
N ALA A 148 6.10 16.46 1.79
CA ALA A 148 5.08 16.59 2.82
C ALA A 148 5.36 15.85 4.14
N ILE A 149 6.38 14.99 4.17
CA ILE A 149 6.85 14.28 5.37
C ILE A 149 8.29 14.64 5.74
N SER A 150 8.90 15.62 5.07
CA SER A 150 10.24 16.06 5.42
C SER A 150 10.27 16.73 6.80
N PRO A 151 11.43 16.83 7.46
CA PRO A 151 11.56 17.55 8.73
C PRO A 151 11.10 19.01 8.68
N GLU A 152 11.18 19.64 7.50
CA GLU A 152 10.79 21.02 7.24
C GLU A 152 9.30 21.17 6.88
N ALA A 153 8.57 20.06 6.71
CA ALA A 153 7.17 20.06 6.34
C ALA A 153 6.28 20.64 7.45
N ARG A 154 5.25 21.38 7.06
CA ARG A 154 4.21 21.85 7.98
C ARG A 154 3.29 20.68 8.36
N GLN A 155 2.64 20.80 9.51
CA GLN A 155 1.75 19.77 10.03
C GLN A 155 0.65 19.34 9.03
N ASP A 156 0.13 20.29 8.25
CA ASP A 156 -0.97 20.08 7.32
C ASP A 156 -0.52 19.71 5.89
N ASP A 157 0.78 19.74 5.57
CA ASP A 157 1.25 19.51 4.20
C ASP A 157 0.86 18.13 3.68
N LEU A 158 1.02 17.09 4.51
CA LEU A 158 0.61 15.74 4.13
C LEU A 158 -0.92 15.61 3.98
N VAL A 159 -1.70 16.30 4.82
CA VAL A 159 -3.16 16.32 4.73
C VAL A 159 -3.57 16.93 3.39
N ASN A 160 -2.94 18.05 3.02
CA ASN A 160 -3.19 18.75 1.75
C ASN A 160 -2.78 17.92 0.53
N VAL A 161 -1.63 17.24 0.58
CA VAL A 161 -1.18 16.35 -0.50
C VAL A 161 -2.12 15.15 -0.64
N ILE A 162 -2.55 14.53 0.47
CA ILE A 162 -3.49 13.41 0.41
C ILE A 162 -4.85 13.84 -0.12
N TRP A 163 -5.38 14.99 0.32
CA TRP A 163 -6.60 15.57 -0.22
C TRP A 163 -6.52 15.69 -1.75
N ARG A 164 -5.50 16.41 -2.24
CA ARG A 164 -5.36 16.72 -3.67
C ARG A 164 -5.17 15.51 -4.57
N ASN A 165 -4.53 14.44 -4.10
CA ASN A 165 -4.20 13.30 -4.95
C ASN A 165 -5.14 12.09 -4.79
N ILE A 166 -5.91 12.02 -3.70
CA ILE A 166 -6.75 10.85 -3.39
C ILE A 166 -8.24 11.20 -3.34
N TYR A 167 -8.61 12.35 -2.75
CA TYR A 167 -10.00 12.69 -2.47
C TYR A 167 -10.58 13.78 -3.37
N ALA A 168 -9.75 14.74 -3.79
CA ALA A 168 -10.19 15.88 -4.57
C ALA A 168 -10.66 15.44 -5.98
N GLU A 169 -11.80 15.97 -6.41
CA GLU A 169 -12.16 15.99 -7.81
C GLU A 169 -11.44 17.11 -8.54
N GLU A 170 -11.30 16.97 -9.86
CA GLU A 170 -10.60 17.93 -10.70
C GLU A 170 -11.21 19.34 -10.52
N GLY A 171 -10.38 20.32 -10.14
CA GLY A 171 -10.82 21.68 -9.83
C GLY A 171 -11.14 21.97 -8.36
N SER A 172 -11.06 20.99 -7.45
CA SER A 172 -11.26 21.21 -6.01
C SER A 172 -9.97 21.68 -5.32
N GLU A 173 -9.93 22.97 -4.93
CA GLU A 173 -8.76 23.59 -4.31
C GLU A 173 -8.73 23.41 -2.77
N ALA A 174 -9.88 23.61 -2.11
CA ALA A 174 -9.99 23.59 -0.65
C ALA A 174 -10.44 22.22 -0.14
N LEU A 175 -9.96 21.85 1.06
CA LEU A 175 -10.37 20.63 1.76
C LEU A 175 -11.85 20.72 2.12
N ASP A 176 -12.66 19.76 1.64
CA ASP A 176 -14.05 19.62 2.05
C ASP A 176 -14.13 19.25 3.54
N ALA A 177 -14.96 20.00 4.28
CA ALA A 177 -15.21 19.77 5.70
C ALA A 177 -15.78 18.37 5.97
N ALA A 178 -16.58 17.82 5.04
CA ALA A 178 -17.12 16.47 5.17
C ALA A 178 -16.04 15.39 5.03
N ALA A 179 -15.06 15.60 4.14
CA ALA A 179 -13.96 14.66 3.90
C ALA A 179 -12.80 14.80 4.92
N ALA A 180 -12.69 15.94 5.61
CA ALA A 180 -11.57 16.26 6.50
C ALA A 180 -11.23 15.15 7.52
N PRO A 181 -12.20 14.50 8.22
CA PRO A 181 -11.88 13.43 9.15
C PRO A 181 -11.20 12.22 8.48
N ALA A 182 -11.65 11.84 7.29
CA ALA A 182 -11.13 10.71 6.53
C ALA A 182 -9.73 11.01 5.96
N VAL A 183 -9.54 12.19 5.38
CA VAL A 183 -8.23 12.69 4.88
C VAL A 183 -7.21 12.71 6.02
N GLN A 184 -7.59 13.24 7.19
CA GLN A 184 -6.71 13.23 8.36
C GLN A 184 -6.41 11.82 8.86
N ALA A 185 -7.37 10.89 8.79
CA ALA A 185 -7.14 9.49 9.15
C ALA A 185 -6.13 8.82 8.22
N LEU A 186 -6.25 9.04 6.90
CA LEU A 186 -5.29 8.53 5.93
C LEU A 186 -3.91 9.18 6.11
N ALA A 187 -3.83 10.48 6.40
CA ALA A 187 -2.55 11.14 6.72
C ALA A 187 -1.88 10.57 7.97
N ARG A 188 -2.64 10.26 9.02
CA ARG A 188 -2.12 9.60 10.22
C ARG A 188 -1.64 8.18 9.91
N TYR A 189 -2.41 7.42 9.14
CA TYR A 189 -1.99 6.10 8.66
C TYR A 189 -0.68 6.19 7.88
N THR A 190 -0.58 7.08 6.89
CA THR A 190 0.61 7.26 6.06
C THR A 190 1.85 7.59 6.89
N ARG A 191 1.77 8.53 7.84
CA ARG A 191 2.90 8.84 8.74
C ARG A 191 3.29 7.63 9.58
N ARG A 192 2.29 6.94 10.13
CA ARG A 192 2.54 5.77 10.95
C ARG A 192 3.21 4.66 10.15
N GLU A 193 2.71 4.33 8.96
CA GLU A 193 3.30 3.29 8.11
C GLU A 193 4.72 3.65 7.69
N ALA A 194 4.99 4.92 7.36
CA ALA A 194 6.35 5.39 7.07
C ALA A 194 7.29 5.14 8.27
N THR A 195 6.86 5.49 9.50
CA THR A 195 7.64 5.20 10.72
C THR A 195 7.76 3.71 11.00
N CYS A 196 6.73 2.91 10.76
CA CYS A 196 6.79 1.48 11.03
C CYS A 196 7.70 0.75 10.02
N LEU A 197 7.70 1.18 8.76
CA LEU A 197 8.62 0.69 7.74
C LEU A 197 10.07 1.09 8.05
N SER A 198 10.33 2.30 8.55
CA SER A 198 11.70 2.67 8.98
C SER A 198 12.21 1.84 10.16
N LEU A 199 11.32 1.34 11.00
CA LEU A 199 11.64 0.38 12.07
C LEU A 199 11.71 -1.08 11.60
N THR A 200 11.33 -1.37 10.36
CA THR A 200 11.36 -2.72 9.78
C THR A 200 12.75 -3.01 9.24
N ASP A 201 13.29 -4.17 9.58
CA ASP A 201 14.65 -4.55 9.23
C ASP A 201 14.81 -4.81 7.72
N LYS A 202 16.06 -4.72 7.26
CA LYS A 202 16.42 -4.91 5.85
C LYS A 202 15.98 -6.27 5.32
N ASP A 203 16.14 -7.34 6.08
CA ASP A 203 15.84 -8.69 5.60
C ASP A 203 14.34 -8.87 5.39
N ALA A 204 13.51 -8.35 6.30
CA ALA A 204 12.06 -8.30 6.14
C ALA A 204 11.65 -7.49 4.90
N MET A 205 12.28 -6.33 4.66
CA MET A 205 12.00 -5.49 3.48
C MET A 205 12.37 -6.18 2.15
N PHE A 206 13.52 -6.86 2.08
CA PHE A 206 13.99 -7.52 0.85
C PHE A 206 13.30 -8.86 0.59
N SER A 207 12.81 -9.54 1.63
CA SER A 207 12.09 -10.81 1.49
C SER A 207 10.57 -10.66 1.37
N GLY A 208 10.03 -9.45 1.61
CA GLY A 208 8.58 -9.22 1.68
C GLY A 208 7.93 -9.84 2.92
N ASN A 209 8.73 -10.17 3.94
CA ASN A 209 8.27 -10.69 5.24
C ASN A 209 7.84 -9.58 6.18
N PHE A 210 7.02 -8.66 5.68
CA PHE A 210 6.34 -7.63 6.44
C PHE A 210 4.86 -7.59 6.05
N LYS A 211 4.04 -6.92 6.86
CA LYS A 211 2.63 -6.67 6.56
C LYS A 211 2.25 -5.26 7.01
N PHE A 212 1.61 -4.51 6.11
CA PHE A 212 1.02 -3.22 6.47
C PHE A 212 0.02 -3.34 7.62
N THR A 213 -0.17 -2.24 8.35
CA THR A 213 -1.10 -2.23 9.47
C THR A 213 -2.49 -2.68 9.03
N THR A 214 -3.03 -3.67 9.75
CA THR A 214 -4.36 -4.20 9.46
C THR A 214 -5.41 -3.14 9.76
N LEU A 215 -6.27 -2.88 8.78
CA LEU A 215 -7.39 -1.95 8.89
C LEU A 215 -8.61 -2.76 9.34
N LEU A 216 -9.12 -2.45 10.52
CA LEU A 216 -10.37 -3.02 11.00
C LEU A 216 -11.50 -2.07 10.59
N PRO A 217 -12.56 -2.56 9.93
CA PRO A 217 -13.74 -1.73 9.71
C PRO A 217 -14.27 -1.27 11.06
N ALA A 218 -14.81 -0.06 11.13
CA ALA A 218 -15.47 0.41 12.34
C ALA A 218 -16.55 -0.61 12.71
N THR A 219 -16.47 -1.22 13.90
CA THR A 219 -17.53 -2.07 14.42
C THR A 219 -18.84 -1.29 14.30
N PRO A 220 -19.90 -1.82 13.67
CA PRO A 220 -21.20 -1.18 13.76
C PRO A 220 -21.52 -1.03 15.24
N GLY A 221 -21.82 0.20 15.67
CA GLY A 221 -22.28 0.46 17.03
C GLY A 221 -23.47 -0.45 17.36
N PRO A 222 -23.76 -0.71 18.65
CA PRO A 222 -24.90 -1.52 19.02
C PRO A 222 -26.13 -0.95 18.30
N GLY A 223 -26.75 -1.77 17.44
CA GLY A 223 -27.94 -1.39 16.70
C GLY A 223 -29.02 -0.89 17.67
N PRO A 224 -29.96 -0.05 17.22
CA PRO A 224 -31.01 0.47 18.09
C PRO A 224 -31.69 -0.69 18.81
N SER A 225 -31.72 -0.61 20.15
CA SER A 225 -32.37 -1.60 21.01
C SER A 225 -33.75 -1.95 20.46
N PRO A 226 -34.11 -3.24 20.37
CA PRO A 226 -35.41 -3.63 19.86
C PRO A 226 -36.50 -2.92 20.66
N SER A 227 -37.38 -2.23 19.94
CA SER A 227 -38.53 -1.54 20.51
C SER A 227 -39.35 -2.53 21.35
N PRO A 228 -39.80 -2.14 22.56
CA PRO A 228 -40.56 -3.04 23.41
C PRO A 228 -41.83 -3.51 22.69
N SER A 229 -42.01 -4.82 22.63
CA SER A 229 -43.18 -5.45 21.99
C SER A 229 -44.48 -4.94 22.62
N PRO A 230 -45.55 -4.71 21.84
CA PRO A 230 -46.81 -4.24 22.39
C PRO A 230 -47.39 -5.28 23.34
N LYS A 231 -47.70 -4.86 24.58
CA LYS A 231 -48.40 -5.70 25.56
C LYS A 231 -49.72 -6.17 24.97
N LYS A 232 -49.93 -7.49 24.95
CA LYS A 232 -51.26 -8.08 24.66
C LYS A 232 -52.29 -7.52 25.65
N PRO A 233 -53.50 -7.17 25.20
CA PRO A 233 -54.56 -6.78 26.11
C PRO A 233 -54.95 -7.99 26.97
N ALA A 234 -55.00 -7.78 28.29
CA ALA A 234 -55.57 -8.74 29.22
C ALA A 234 -57.07 -8.89 28.95
N ARG A 235 -57.53 -10.12 29.00
CA ARG A 235 -58.93 -10.53 28.79
C ARG A 235 -59.75 -10.32 30.05
#